data_AF-A0A454JEX7-F1
#
_entry.id   AF-A0A454JEX7-F1
#
_cell.length_a   1.000
_cell.length_b   1.000
_cell.length_c   1.000
_cell.angle_alpha   90.00
_cell.angle_beta   90.00
_cell.angle_gamma   90.00
#
_symmetry.space_group_name_H-M   'P 1'
#
loop_
_entity.id
_entity.type
_entity.pdbx_description
1 polymer ?
#
loop_
_entity_poly.entity_id
_entity_poly.type
_entity_poly.pdbx_seq_one_letter_code
_entity_poly.pdbx_strand_id
1 'polypeptide(L)'
;MRRLAGSLLFRLIVLVVVVVVTTQIVTVYIAAGERHKLMDKQLYAQVVDTLAFLEGSMDNMNPVQRSAFLASYNRPGLPRLLPQQAADQQQFDTELPRVANSLVSRLSKGLDDTVHGYMVHREDRNELWVNVHVLDTPYWLVIPFGRYSDRPIYSLMQAALLATLLATLLASLVAWRITRPIGKVVEASRELARGNMPPPLCEDGPRELAALARGFNHMASALDSAARERRLMLAGLSHDLRTPLTRLKLMLELQDSSPDTPDMLADIDELSRIVRQFIDFARAEESARLEPVALAELADSVVARLARSGLDVSLVRHAEPELQADALALERLLSNLLENARRYGNPPVRVEIDQRNGMAELSVIDHGAGIPAALRESALAPFERLAEHRGTDGGSGLGLAIVSRVVKQHHGQLQFADEADGGFRIRILLPLGQSVPISA
;
A
#
# COMPACT_ATOMS: atom_id res chain seq x y z
N MET A 1 3.43 -12.30 -7.11
CA MET A 1 2.24 -12.59 -6.27
C MET A 1 2.29 -11.98 -4.86
N ARG A 2 3.43 -11.99 -4.14
CA ARG A 2 3.56 -11.42 -2.78
C ARG A 2 3.19 -9.93 -2.62
N ARG A 3 3.45 -9.07 -3.62
CA ARG A 3 3.07 -7.63 -3.59
C ARG A 3 1.56 -7.39 -3.77
N LEU A 4 0.86 -8.27 -4.49
CA LEU A 4 -0.60 -8.15 -4.70
C LEU A 4 -1.37 -8.55 -3.43
N ALA A 5 -0.89 -9.59 -2.73
CA ALA A 5 -1.50 -10.08 -1.49
C ALA A 5 -1.49 -9.05 -0.32
N GLY A 6 -0.58 -8.08 -0.36
CA GLY A 6 -0.51 -6.99 0.62
C GLY A 6 -1.44 -5.80 0.33
N SER A 7 -2.04 -5.72 -0.87
CA SER A 7 -2.86 -4.57 -1.24
C SER A 7 -4.24 -4.61 -0.58
N LEU A 8 -4.73 -3.44 -0.16
CA LEU A 8 -6.07 -3.29 0.41
C LEU A 8 -7.14 -3.74 -0.59
N LEU A 9 -6.92 -3.51 -1.89
CA LEU A 9 -7.77 -3.99 -2.98
C LEU A 9 -7.91 -5.51 -2.97
N PHE A 10 -6.78 -6.25 -2.88
CA PHE A 10 -6.82 -7.70 -2.88
C PHE A 10 -7.56 -8.24 -1.65
N ARG A 11 -7.33 -7.66 -0.47
CA ARG A 11 -8.02 -8.06 0.77
C ARG A 11 -9.52 -7.85 0.69
N LEU A 12 -9.97 -6.70 0.15
CA LEU A 12 -11.40 -6.42 -0.05
C LEU A 12 -12.05 -7.41 -1.03
N ILE A 13 -11.41 -7.67 -2.17
CA ILE A 13 -11.94 -8.61 -3.16
C ILE A 13 -12.03 -10.02 -2.55
N VAL A 14 -10.97 -10.50 -1.89
CA VAL A 14 -10.98 -11.82 -1.26
C VAL A 14 -12.06 -11.91 -0.18
N LEU A 15 -12.22 -10.89 0.66
CA LEU A 15 -13.25 -10.88 1.69
C LEU A 15 -14.66 -10.98 1.09
N VAL A 16 -14.96 -10.18 0.05
CA VAL A 16 -16.28 -10.24 -0.60
C VAL A 16 -16.50 -11.58 -1.28
N VAL A 17 -15.50 -12.12 -1.99
CA VAL A 17 -15.60 -13.43 -2.64
C VAL A 17 -15.86 -14.52 -1.61
N VAL A 18 -15.11 -14.54 -0.50
CA VAL A 18 -15.29 -15.53 0.56
C VAL A 18 -16.69 -15.43 1.16
N VAL A 19 -17.17 -14.23 1.50
CA VAL A 19 -18.52 -14.02 2.07
C VAL A 19 -19.61 -14.45 1.09
N VAL A 20 -19.50 -14.12 -0.19
CA VAL A 20 -20.49 -14.49 -1.20
C VAL A 20 -20.49 -16.00 -1.41
N VAL A 21 -19.32 -16.62 -1.56
CA VAL A 21 -19.20 -18.08 -1.76
C VAL A 21 -19.73 -18.85 -0.55
N THR A 22 -19.37 -18.45 0.68
CA THR A 22 -19.89 -19.12 1.88
C THR A 22 -21.40 -18.97 2.01
N THR A 23 -21.94 -17.78 1.72
CA THR A 23 -23.39 -17.54 1.72
C THR A 23 -24.08 -18.45 0.72
N GLN A 24 -23.57 -18.55 -0.51
CA GLN A 24 -24.15 -19.40 -1.56
C GLN A 24 -24.08 -20.89 -1.20
N ILE A 25 -22.97 -21.36 -0.63
CA ILE A 25 -22.83 -22.74 -0.14
C ILE A 25 -23.88 -23.03 0.92
N VAL A 26 -24.07 -22.13 1.89
CA VAL A 26 -25.07 -22.28 2.96
C VAL A 26 -26.49 -22.27 2.36
N THR A 27 -26.80 -21.36 1.44
CA THR A 27 -28.10 -21.30 0.78
C THR A 27 -28.42 -22.59 0.02
N VAL A 28 -27.48 -23.09 -0.78
CA VAL A 28 -27.65 -24.35 -1.53
C VAL A 28 -27.79 -25.53 -0.57
N TYR A 29 -27.01 -25.57 0.51
CA TYR A 29 -27.10 -26.61 1.53
C TYR A 29 -28.47 -26.64 2.23
N ILE A 30 -28.99 -25.48 2.65
CA ILE A 30 -30.32 -25.35 3.25
C ILE A 30 -31.40 -25.76 2.27
N ALA A 31 -31.36 -25.23 1.03
CA ALA A 31 -32.36 -25.53 0.01
C ALA A 31 -32.39 -27.03 -0.35
N ALA A 32 -31.22 -27.66 -0.43
CA ALA A 32 -31.12 -29.10 -0.64
C ALA A 32 -31.70 -29.87 0.57
N GLY A 33 -31.36 -29.48 1.80
CA GLY A 33 -31.85 -30.14 3.01
C GLY A 33 -33.36 -30.04 3.23
N GLU A 34 -33.95 -28.86 3.03
CA GLU A 34 -35.39 -28.64 3.16
C GLU A 34 -36.19 -29.42 2.13
N ARG A 35 -35.72 -29.45 0.87
CA ARG A 35 -36.37 -30.20 -0.21
C ARG A 35 -36.51 -31.69 0.14
N HIS A 36 -35.46 -32.31 0.67
CA HIS A 36 -35.51 -33.72 1.08
C HIS A 36 -36.54 -33.95 2.20
N LYS A 37 -36.55 -33.09 3.23
CA LYS A 37 -37.48 -33.24 4.37
C LYS A 37 -38.95 -33.06 3.96
N LEU A 38 -39.24 -32.08 3.10
CA LEU A 38 -40.60 -31.81 2.62
C LEU A 38 -41.09 -32.96 1.72
N MET A 39 -40.23 -33.46 0.84
CA MET A 39 -40.56 -34.55 -0.07
C MET A 39 -40.86 -35.86 0.67
N ASP A 40 -40.03 -36.23 1.67
CA ASP A 40 -40.28 -37.40 2.53
C ASP A 40 -41.64 -37.33 3.24
N LYS A 41 -42.02 -36.15 3.74
CA LYS A 41 -43.31 -35.95 4.43
C LYS A 41 -44.49 -36.06 3.46
N GLN A 42 -44.39 -35.44 2.30
CA GLN A 42 -45.46 -35.44 1.29
C GLN A 42 -45.69 -36.84 0.70
N LEU A 43 -44.61 -37.56 0.35
CA LEU A 43 -44.71 -38.91 -0.17
C LEU A 43 -45.31 -39.87 0.86
N TYR A 44 -44.91 -39.77 2.13
CA TYR A 44 -45.49 -40.58 3.20
C TYR A 44 -46.99 -40.32 3.35
N ALA A 45 -47.41 -39.05 3.47
CA ALA A 45 -48.83 -38.70 3.61
C ALA A 45 -49.64 -39.21 2.41
N GLN A 46 -49.14 -39.00 1.19
CA GLN A 46 -49.80 -39.47 -0.03
C GLN A 46 -49.96 -41.00 -0.06
N VAL A 47 -48.96 -41.76 0.39
CA VAL A 47 -49.03 -43.22 0.44
C VAL A 47 -50.05 -43.69 1.48
N VAL A 48 -50.03 -43.12 2.68
CA VAL A 48 -50.97 -43.47 3.75
C VAL A 48 -52.41 -43.16 3.33
N ASP A 49 -52.68 -41.98 2.78
CA ASP A 49 -54.00 -41.60 2.27
C ASP A 49 -54.47 -42.55 1.15
N THR A 50 -53.53 -42.99 0.29
CA THR A 50 -53.84 -43.95 -0.79
C THR A 50 -54.19 -45.32 -0.24
N LEU A 51 -53.44 -45.82 0.75
CA LEU A 51 -53.72 -47.11 1.39
C LEU A 51 -55.07 -47.08 2.11
N ALA A 52 -55.35 -46.03 2.89
CA ALA A 52 -56.63 -45.87 3.57
C ALA A 52 -57.81 -45.80 2.59
N PHE A 53 -57.64 -45.10 1.45
CA PHE A 53 -58.65 -45.06 0.38
C PHE A 53 -58.88 -46.44 -0.24
N LEU A 54 -57.80 -47.19 -0.51
CA LEU A 54 -57.87 -48.52 -1.11
C LEU A 54 -58.54 -49.53 -0.16
N GLU A 55 -58.17 -49.51 1.11
CA GLU A 55 -58.74 -50.37 2.15
C GLU A 55 -60.24 -50.10 2.32
N GLY A 56 -60.63 -48.83 2.53
CA GLY A 56 -62.05 -48.46 2.67
C GLY A 56 -62.90 -48.74 1.42
N SER A 57 -62.29 -48.67 0.23
CA SER A 57 -62.98 -49.04 -1.02
C SER A 57 -63.14 -50.56 -1.16
N MET A 58 -62.17 -51.36 -0.70
CA MET A 58 -62.16 -52.82 -0.88
C MET A 58 -62.89 -53.60 0.22
N ASP A 59 -63.11 -53.00 1.39
CA ASP A 59 -63.69 -53.64 2.58
C ASP A 59 -65.00 -54.40 2.27
N ASN A 60 -65.88 -53.78 1.46
CA ASN A 60 -67.19 -54.33 1.10
C ASN A 60 -67.24 -55.06 -0.27
N MET A 61 -66.09 -55.30 -0.91
CA MET A 61 -66.02 -55.93 -2.23
C MET A 61 -65.69 -57.43 -2.12
N ASN A 62 -66.32 -58.27 -2.94
CA ASN A 62 -65.97 -59.69 -3.09
C ASN A 62 -64.64 -59.87 -3.85
N PRO A 63 -63.94 -61.02 -3.74
CA PRO A 63 -62.62 -61.24 -4.39
C PRO A 63 -62.59 -60.94 -5.89
N VAL A 64 -63.67 -61.28 -6.62
CA VAL A 64 -63.81 -60.98 -8.06
C VAL A 64 -63.92 -59.47 -8.30
N GLN A 65 -64.72 -58.76 -7.48
CA GLN A 65 -64.89 -57.31 -7.59
C GLN A 65 -63.60 -56.55 -7.21
N ARG A 66 -62.84 -57.04 -6.23
CA ARG A 66 -61.52 -56.49 -5.85
C ARG A 66 -60.54 -56.58 -7.02
N SER A 67 -60.44 -57.74 -7.67
CA SER A 67 -59.54 -57.90 -8.82
C SER A 67 -59.91 -56.99 -10.00
N ALA A 68 -61.21 -56.82 -10.29
CA ALA A 68 -61.69 -55.91 -11.33
C ALA A 68 -61.43 -54.43 -10.98
N PHE A 69 -61.63 -54.05 -9.73
CA PHE A 69 -61.33 -52.70 -9.23
C PHE A 69 -59.84 -52.39 -9.34
N LEU A 70 -58.97 -53.27 -8.86
CA LEU A 70 -57.52 -53.11 -8.95
C LEU A 70 -57.03 -53.04 -10.40
N ALA A 71 -57.60 -53.83 -11.31
CA ALA A 71 -57.30 -53.74 -12.75
C ALA A 71 -57.67 -52.37 -13.33
N SER A 72 -58.77 -51.75 -12.87
CA SER A 72 -59.20 -50.42 -13.31
C SER A 72 -58.41 -49.26 -12.67
N TYR A 73 -57.94 -49.46 -11.42
CA TYR A 73 -57.20 -48.49 -10.62
C TYR A 73 -55.73 -48.41 -11.01
N ASN A 74 -55.11 -49.55 -11.36
CA ASN A 74 -53.69 -49.67 -11.70
C ASN A 74 -53.34 -48.99 -13.03
N ARG A 75 -53.39 -47.66 -13.06
CA ARG A 75 -53.04 -46.82 -14.20
C ARG A 75 -51.62 -46.27 -14.07
N PRO A 76 -50.93 -45.99 -15.19
CA PRO A 76 -49.59 -45.40 -15.15
C PRO A 76 -49.60 -44.03 -14.45
N GLY A 77 -48.74 -43.85 -13.44
CA GLY A 77 -48.51 -42.55 -12.79
C GLY A 77 -49.19 -42.36 -11.43
N LEU A 78 -49.99 -43.31 -10.97
CA LEU A 78 -50.49 -43.40 -9.59
C LEU A 78 -49.77 -44.54 -8.85
N PRO A 79 -49.79 -44.57 -7.49
CA PRO A 79 -49.40 -45.76 -6.74
C PRO A 79 -50.27 -46.95 -7.18
N ARG A 80 -49.65 -48.11 -7.41
CA ARG A 80 -50.35 -49.32 -7.87
C ARG A 80 -50.28 -50.40 -6.81
N LEU A 81 -51.35 -51.16 -6.64
CA LEU A 81 -51.39 -52.31 -5.75
C LEU A 81 -51.37 -53.58 -6.61
N LEU A 82 -50.28 -54.34 -6.54
CA LEU A 82 -50.06 -55.55 -7.33
C LEU A 82 -50.07 -56.79 -6.43
N PRO A 83 -50.57 -57.94 -6.91
CA PRO A 83 -50.55 -59.19 -6.16
C PRO A 83 -49.10 -59.65 -5.93
N GLN A 84 -48.88 -60.47 -4.88
CA GLN A 84 -47.55 -60.93 -4.47
C GLN A 84 -46.74 -61.60 -5.60
N GLN A 85 -47.41 -62.33 -6.50
CA GLN A 85 -46.83 -63.01 -7.66
C GLN A 85 -46.23 -62.06 -8.72
N ALA A 86 -46.58 -60.76 -8.68
CA ALA A 86 -46.04 -59.79 -9.63
C ALA A 86 -44.53 -59.54 -9.43
N ALA A 87 -43.98 -59.92 -8.27
CA ALA A 87 -42.55 -59.81 -7.97
C ALA A 87 -41.70 -60.87 -8.70
N ASP A 88 -42.28 -62.01 -9.10
CA ASP A 88 -41.53 -63.15 -9.67
C ASP A 88 -40.86 -62.83 -11.02
N GLN A 89 -41.30 -61.76 -11.69
CA GLN A 89 -40.77 -61.30 -12.98
C GLN A 89 -39.90 -60.05 -12.87
N GLN A 90 -39.59 -59.56 -11.65
CA GLN A 90 -38.84 -58.32 -11.45
C GLN A 90 -37.46 -58.57 -10.88
N GLN A 91 -36.49 -57.74 -11.29
CA GLN A 91 -35.17 -57.70 -10.69
C GLN A 91 -35.10 -56.54 -9.71
N PHE A 92 -34.88 -56.85 -8.43
CA PHE A 92 -34.86 -55.89 -7.34
C PHE A 92 -33.43 -55.46 -7.00
N ASP A 93 -33.21 -54.15 -6.93
CA ASP A 93 -32.00 -53.61 -6.36
C ASP A 93 -32.09 -53.55 -4.83
N THR A 94 -31.02 -54.00 -4.18
CA THR A 94 -30.92 -54.02 -2.71
C THR A 94 -30.56 -52.65 -2.13
N GLU A 95 -30.00 -51.75 -2.95
CA GLU A 95 -29.64 -50.41 -2.51
C GLU A 95 -30.81 -49.44 -2.67
N LEU A 96 -31.37 -49.00 -1.54
CA LEU A 96 -32.40 -47.98 -1.47
C LEU A 96 -31.77 -46.58 -1.36
N PRO A 97 -32.16 -45.61 -2.20
CA PRO A 97 -31.86 -44.20 -1.98
C PRO A 97 -32.33 -43.72 -0.60
N ARG A 98 -31.66 -42.72 -0.01
CA ARG A 98 -31.96 -42.22 1.36
C ARG A 98 -33.44 -41.88 1.58
N VAL A 99 -34.08 -41.26 0.58
CA VAL A 99 -35.51 -40.88 0.59
C VAL A 99 -36.42 -42.11 0.55
N ALA A 100 -36.06 -43.15 -0.22
CA ALA A 100 -36.83 -44.38 -0.26
C ALA A 100 -36.72 -45.15 1.06
N ASN A 101 -35.51 -45.21 1.64
CA ASN A 101 -35.29 -45.85 2.93
C ASN A 101 -36.00 -45.11 4.10
N SER A 102 -36.00 -43.77 4.08
CA SER A 102 -36.75 -42.98 5.06
C SER A 102 -38.26 -43.16 4.93
N LEU A 103 -38.79 -43.32 3.70
CA LEU A 103 -40.19 -43.64 3.46
C LEU A 103 -40.54 -45.03 4.01
N VAL A 104 -39.77 -46.07 3.65
CA VAL A 104 -39.99 -47.46 4.09
C VAL A 104 -39.97 -47.56 5.62
N SER A 105 -38.98 -46.94 6.27
CA SER A 105 -38.89 -46.94 7.74
C SER A 105 -40.05 -46.18 8.42
N ARG A 106 -40.58 -45.12 7.80
CA ARG A 106 -41.78 -44.42 8.30
C ARG A 106 -43.04 -45.25 8.08
N LEU A 107 -43.19 -45.89 6.92
CA LEU A 107 -44.33 -46.75 6.63
C LEU A 107 -44.37 -47.96 7.57
N SER A 108 -43.24 -48.60 7.82
CA SER A 108 -43.15 -49.71 8.78
C SER A 108 -43.63 -49.29 10.18
N LYS A 109 -43.22 -48.09 10.63
CA LYS A 109 -43.69 -47.55 11.93
C LYS A 109 -45.16 -47.12 11.93
N GLY A 110 -45.66 -46.59 10.81
CA GLY A 110 -47.02 -46.07 10.69
C GLY A 110 -48.08 -47.14 10.52
N LEU A 111 -47.73 -48.26 9.88
CA LEU A 111 -48.59 -49.42 9.65
C LEU A 111 -48.46 -50.50 10.75
N ASP A 112 -47.56 -50.30 11.71
CA ASP A 112 -47.20 -51.29 12.75
C ASP A 112 -46.84 -52.67 12.18
N ASP A 113 -46.19 -52.68 11.01
CA ASP A 113 -45.86 -53.89 10.24
C ASP A 113 -44.44 -53.81 9.67
N THR A 114 -43.79 -54.95 9.46
CA THR A 114 -42.45 -55.03 8.88
C THR A 114 -42.52 -54.84 7.37
N VAL A 115 -42.30 -53.60 6.93
CA VAL A 115 -42.36 -53.21 5.53
C VAL A 115 -40.96 -53.29 4.91
N HIS A 116 -40.81 -54.10 3.86
CA HIS A 116 -39.60 -54.15 3.05
C HIS A 116 -39.77 -53.36 1.76
N GLY A 117 -38.78 -52.55 1.42
CA GLY A 117 -38.74 -51.76 0.19
C GLY A 117 -37.65 -52.26 -0.77
N TYR A 118 -37.94 -52.22 -2.06
CA TYR A 118 -37.02 -52.58 -3.13
C TYR A 118 -37.12 -51.57 -4.28
N MET A 119 -36.00 -51.24 -4.92
CA MET A 119 -36.02 -50.42 -6.13
C MET A 119 -36.07 -51.29 -7.37
N VAL A 120 -36.89 -50.89 -8.34
CA VAL A 120 -36.91 -51.48 -9.67
C VAL A 120 -36.65 -50.35 -10.67
N HIS A 121 -35.53 -50.45 -11.39
CA HIS A 121 -35.18 -49.54 -12.47
C HIS A 121 -35.74 -50.09 -13.78
N ARG A 122 -36.64 -49.34 -14.41
CA ARG A 122 -37.16 -49.62 -15.76
C ARG A 122 -36.67 -48.52 -16.70
N GLU A 123 -36.49 -48.82 -17.99
CA GLU A 123 -35.85 -47.93 -18.99
C GLU A 123 -36.27 -46.45 -18.91
N ASP A 124 -37.54 -46.17 -18.60
CA ASP A 124 -38.07 -44.80 -18.48
C ASP A 124 -38.54 -44.38 -17.07
N ARG A 125 -38.51 -45.29 -16.08
CA ARG A 125 -39.14 -45.05 -14.76
C ARG A 125 -38.45 -45.83 -13.65
N ASN A 126 -38.14 -45.14 -12.56
CA ASN A 126 -37.77 -45.77 -11.30
C ASN A 126 -39.02 -45.98 -10.46
N GLU A 127 -39.20 -47.20 -9.95
CA GLU A 127 -40.36 -47.59 -9.16
C GLU A 127 -39.90 -48.15 -7.81
N LEU A 128 -40.50 -47.66 -6.72
CA LEU A 128 -40.28 -48.16 -5.37
C LEU A 128 -41.36 -49.18 -5.06
N TRP A 129 -40.95 -50.42 -4.82
CA TRP A 129 -41.81 -51.54 -4.48
C TRP A 129 -41.79 -51.76 -2.98
N VAL A 130 -42.95 -51.75 -2.35
CA VAL A 130 -43.09 -51.81 -0.90
C VAL A 130 -44.08 -52.92 -0.56
N ASN A 131 -43.69 -53.85 0.30
CA ASN A 131 -44.61 -54.91 0.75
C ASN A 131 -45.56 -54.33 1.80
N VAL A 132 -46.87 -54.47 1.57
CA VAL A 132 -47.92 -53.99 2.48
C VAL A 132 -49.04 -55.03 2.59
N HIS A 133 -49.64 -55.15 3.77
CA HIS A 133 -50.85 -55.95 3.97
C HIS A 133 -52.07 -55.04 3.84
N VAL A 134 -53.06 -55.47 3.06
CA VAL A 134 -54.38 -54.81 2.96
C VAL A 134 -55.44 -55.87 3.19
N LEU A 135 -56.30 -55.69 4.20
CA LEU A 135 -57.32 -56.67 4.61
C LEU A 135 -56.71 -58.09 4.82
N ASP A 136 -55.60 -58.17 5.58
CA ASP A 136 -54.81 -59.40 5.87
C ASP A 136 -54.24 -60.14 4.64
N THR A 137 -54.25 -59.50 3.46
CA THR A 137 -53.66 -60.07 2.24
C THR A 137 -52.41 -59.31 1.80
N PRO A 138 -51.29 -60.01 1.49
CA PRO A 138 -50.04 -59.35 1.11
C PRO A 138 -50.10 -58.83 -0.33
N TYR A 139 -49.79 -57.55 -0.49
CA TYR A 139 -49.68 -56.88 -1.79
C TYR A 139 -48.35 -56.12 -1.92
N TRP A 140 -47.96 -55.87 -3.17
CA TRP A 140 -46.90 -54.94 -3.52
C TRP A 140 -47.49 -53.58 -3.86
N LEU A 141 -47.18 -52.58 -3.04
CA LEU A 141 -47.42 -51.19 -3.36
C LEU A 141 -46.26 -50.66 -4.23
N VAL A 142 -46.55 -50.30 -5.47
CA VAL A 142 -45.59 -49.77 -6.44
C VAL A 142 -45.77 -48.27 -6.57
N ILE A 143 -44.77 -47.51 -6.14
CA ILE A 143 -44.77 -46.04 -6.14
C ILE A 143 -43.85 -45.54 -7.26
N PRO A 144 -44.35 -44.73 -8.22
CA PRO A 144 -43.49 -44.15 -9.25
C PRO A 144 -42.55 -43.10 -8.66
N PHE A 145 -41.27 -43.47 -8.50
CA PHE A 145 -40.23 -42.65 -7.87
C PHE A 145 -39.53 -41.70 -8.87
N GLY A 146 -39.57 -42.03 -10.17
CA GLY A 146 -38.89 -41.27 -11.23
C GLY A 146 -39.33 -39.81 -11.42
N ARG A 147 -40.53 -39.41 -10.98
CA ARG A 147 -40.99 -38.00 -11.06
C ARG A 147 -40.39 -37.08 -9.98
N TYR A 148 -39.82 -37.65 -8.92
CA TYR A 148 -39.36 -36.91 -7.75
C TYR A 148 -37.83 -36.74 -7.69
N SER A 149 -37.08 -37.51 -8.49
CA SER A 149 -35.61 -37.48 -8.50
C SER A 149 -35.03 -36.18 -9.08
N ASP A 150 -35.58 -35.62 -10.17
CA ASP A 150 -34.74 -34.78 -11.04
C ASP A 150 -35.33 -33.41 -11.45
N ARG A 151 -35.92 -32.61 -10.54
CA ARG A 151 -35.79 -31.15 -10.75
C ARG A 151 -34.33 -30.77 -10.51
N PRO A 152 -33.57 -30.36 -11.55
CA PRO A 152 -32.12 -30.38 -11.47
C PRO A 152 -31.65 -29.34 -10.46
N ILE A 153 -31.00 -29.79 -9.39
CA ILE A 153 -30.24 -28.90 -8.49
C ILE A 153 -29.26 -28.02 -9.29
N TYR A 154 -28.88 -28.46 -10.49
CA TYR A 154 -28.12 -27.71 -11.48
C TYR A 154 -28.69 -26.32 -11.79
N SER A 155 -30.01 -26.10 -11.83
CA SER A 155 -30.53 -24.73 -12.09
C SER A 155 -30.28 -23.79 -10.91
N LEU A 156 -30.38 -24.29 -9.68
CA LEU A 156 -30.03 -23.56 -8.45
C LEU A 156 -28.53 -23.30 -8.38
N MET A 157 -27.70 -24.27 -8.77
CA MET A 157 -26.25 -24.13 -8.85
C MET A 157 -25.83 -23.13 -9.93
N GLN A 158 -26.47 -23.14 -11.10
CA GLN A 158 -26.23 -22.16 -12.17
C GLN A 158 -26.59 -20.75 -11.72
N ALA A 159 -27.73 -20.57 -11.06
CA ALA A 159 -28.13 -19.29 -10.49
C ALA A 159 -27.15 -18.80 -9.41
N ALA A 160 -26.72 -19.69 -8.51
CA ALA A 160 -25.72 -19.37 -7.47
C ALA A 160 -24.36 -19.01 -8.07
N LEU A 161 -23.91 -19.72 -9.11
CA LEU A 161 -22.67 -19.43 -9.82
C LEU A 161 -22.72 -18.07 -10.52
N LEU A 162 -23.81 -17.79 -11.24
CA LEU A 162 -24.03 -16.51 -11.92
C LEU A 162 -24.04 -15.35 -10.90
N ALA A 163 -24.77 -15.52 -9.80
CA ALA A 163 -24.82 -14.54 -8.72
C ALA A 163 -23.43 -14.29 -8.10
N THR A 164 -22.63 -15.34 -7.89
CA THR A 164 -21.26 -15.24 -7.38
C THR A 164 -20.36 -14.48 -8.35
N LEU A 165 -20.46 -14.78 -9.65
CA LEU A 165 -19.67 -14.13 -10.70
C LEU A 165 -20.00 -12.63 -10.78
N LEU A 166 -21.30 -12.29 -10.81
CA LEU A 166 -21.78 -10.91 -10.82
C LEU A 166 -21.35 -10.13 -9.58
N ALA A 167 -21.49 -10.72 -8.39
CA ALA A 167 -21.07 -10.10 -7.14
C ALA A 167 -19.56 -9.85 -7.11
N THR A 168 -18.76 -10.82 -7.57
CA THR A 168 -17.29 -10.69 -7.64
C THR A 168 -16.87 -9.61 -8.63
N LEU A 169 -17.52 -9.53 -9.79
CA LEU A 169 -17.26 -8.50 -10.80
C LEU A 169 -17.56 -7.11 -10.24
N LEU A 170 -18.73 -6.94 -9.62
CA LEU A 170 -19.16 -5.68 -9.04
C LEU A 170 -18.24 -5.25 -7.89
N ALA A 171 -17.90 -6.17 -6.99
CA ALA A 171 -16.98 -5.90 -5.89
C ALA A 171 -15.59 -5.49 -6.38
N SER A 172 -15.08 -6.15 -7.42
CA SER A 172 -13.79 -5.81 -8.04
C SER A 172 -13.81 -4.43 -8.68
N LEU A 173 -14.90 -4.07 -9.36
CA LEU A 173 -15.07 -2.74 -9.96
C LEU A 173 -15.10 -1.63 -8.89
N VAL A 174 -15.85 -1.84 -7.81
CA VAL A 174 -15.94 -0.90 -6.68
C VAL A 174 -14.59 -0.77 -5.98
N ALA A 175 -13.92 -1.89 -5.69
CA ALA A 175 -12.60 -1.89 -5.06
C ALA A 175 -11.57 -1.14 -5.93
N TRP A 176 -11.59 -1.34 -7.24
CA TRP A 176 -10.72 -0.62 -8.19
C TRP A 176 -11.01 0.87 -8.23
N ARG A 177 -12.29 1.26 -8.28
CA ARG A 177 -12.75 2.66 -8.23
C ARG A 177 -12.30 3.40 -6.96
N ILE A 178 -12.25 2.73 -5.81
CA ILE A 178 -11.89 3.34 -4.52
C ILE A 178 -10.37 3.37 -4.29
N THR A 179 -9.67 2.27 -4.58
CA THR A 179 -8.26 2.13 -4.21
C THR A 179 -7.30 2.85 -5.18
N ARG A 180 -7.67 2.99 -6.46
CA ARG A 180 -6.82 3.69 -7.44
C ARG A 180 -6.62 5.18 -7.10
N PRO A 181 -7.66 5.97 -6.74
CA PRO A 181 -7.47 7.36 -6.29
C PRO A 181 -6.64 7.49 -5.01
N ILE A 182 -6.81 6.58 -4.04
CA ILE A 182 -6.00 6.56 -2.81
C ILE A 182 -4.52 6.36 -3.15
N GLY A 183 -4.21 5.47 -4.09
CA GLY A 183 -2.85 5.27 -4.59
C GLY A 183 -2.23 6.56 -5.14
N LYS A 184 -3.01 7.36 -5.88
CA LYS A 184 -2.55 8.67 -6.41
C LYS A 184 -2.25 9.67 -5.29
N VAL A 185 -3.06 9.73 -4.23
CA VAL A 185 -2.80 10.59 -3.07
C VAL A 185 -1.50 10.19 -2.36
N VAL A 186 -1.24 8.88 -2.23
CA VAL A 186 0.01 8.37 -1.62
C VAL A 186 1.22 8.73 -2.47
N GLU A 187 1.11 8.62 -3.80
CA GLU A 187 2.16 8.98 -4.73
C GLU A 187 2.43 10.50 -4.71
N ALA A 188 1.39 11.32 -4.80
CA ALA A 188 1.51 12.77 -4.71
C ALA A 188 2.08 13.23 -3.35
N SER A 189 1.69 12.56 -2.25
CA SER A 189 2.30 12.81 -0.93
C SER A 189 3.80 12.52 -0.91
N ARG A 190 4.26 11.46 -1.60
CA ARG A 190 5.69 11.12 -1.69
C ARG A 190 6.46 12.12 -2.56
N GLU A 191 5.85 12.61 -3.64
CA GLU A 191 6.44 13.68 -4.44
C GLU A 191 6.58 14.98 -3.63
N LEU A 192 5.53 15.36 -2.92
CA LEU A 192 5.54 16.53 -2.04
C LEU A 192 6.57 16.41 -0.92
N ALA A 193 6.70 15.21 -0.32
CA ALA A 193 7.74 14.94 0.69
C ALA A 193 9.18 15.02 0.14
N ARG A 194 9.37 14.85 -1.17
CA ARG A 194 10.66 15.05 -1.85
C ARG A 194 10.90 16.51 -2.26
N GLY A 195 9.98 17.42 -1.94
CA GLY A 195 10.05 18.83 -2.30
C GLY A 195 9.55 19.15 -3.72
N ASN A 196 9.00 18.16 -4.43
CA ASN A 196 8.42 18.38 -5.75
C ASN A 196 6.94 18.73 -5.61
N MET A 197 6.47 19.75 -6.31
CA MET A 197 5.04 20.09 -6.32
C MET A 197 4.29 19.15 -7.29
N PRO A 198 3.46 18.22 -6.79
CA PRO A 198 2.71 17.32 -7.66
C PRO A 198 1.59 18.08 -8.39
N PRO A 199 1.11 17.56 -9.54
CA PRO A 199 -0.08 18.10 -10.18
C PRO A 199 -1.32 17.95 -9.27
N PRO A 200 -2.29 18.88 -9.34
CA PRO A 200 -3.47 18.84 -8.51
C PRO A 200 -4.25 17.54 -8.73
N LEU A 201 -4.69 16.93 -7.63
CA LEU A 201 -5.50 15.73 -7.67
C LEU A 201 -6.91 16.06 -8.15
N CYS A 202 -7.45 15.21 -9.03
CA CYS A 202 -8.82 15.33 -9.52
C CYS A 202 -9.84 15.15 -8.39
N GLU A 203 -10.86 16.01 -8.37
CA GLU A 203 -11.86 16.10 -7.30
C GLU A 203 -13.21 15.46 -7.70
N ASP A 204 -13.30 14.84 -8.88
CA ASP A 204 -14.54 14.30 -9.48
C ASP A 204 -14.98 12.93 -8.91
N GLY A 205 -14.64 12.64 -7.65
CA GLY A 205 -14.87 11.37 -6.99
C GLY A 205 -16.08 11.32 -6.04
N PRO A 206 -16.31 10.16 -5.40
CA PRO A 206 -17.20 10.06 -4.23
C PRO A 206 -16.88 11.15 -3.20
N ARG A 207 -17.89 11.61 -2.44
CA ARG A 207 -17.78 12.76 -1.53
C ARG A 207 -16.55 12.71 -0.63
N GLU A 208 -16.24 11.55 -0.07
CA GLU A 208 -15.12 11.30 0.83
C GLU A 208 -13.78 11.41 0.10
N LEU A 209 -13.68 10.86 -1.11
CA LEU A 209 -12.46 10.93 -1.94
C LEU A 209 -12.24 12.33 -2.50
N ALA A 210 -13.31 13.02 -2.92
CA ALA A 210 -13.26 14.41 -3.34
C ALA A 210 -12.85 15.34 -2.19
N ALA A 211 -13.34 15.09 -0.97
CA ALA A 211 -12.91 15.82 0.22
C ALA A 211 -11.42 15.57 0.54
N LEU A 212 -10.94 14.34 0.43
CA LEU A 212 -9.52 14.00 0.61
C LEU A 212 -8.64 14.69 -0.45
N ALA A 213 -9.02 14.64 -1.72
CA ALA A 213 -8.30 15.30 -2.81
C ALA A 213 -8.23 16.83 -2.60
N ARG A 214 -9.36 17.47 -2.26
CA ARG A 214 -9.41 18.90 -1.91
C ARG A 214 -8.51 19.25 -0.74
N GLY A 215 -8.57 18.47 0.34
CA GLY A 215 -7.74 18.68 1.52
C GLY A 215 -6.25 18.60 1.18
N PHE A 216 -5.86 17.61 0.38
CA PHE A 216 -4.49 17.48 -0.12
C PHE A 216 -4.07 18.65 -1.00
N ASN A 217 -4.89 19.03 -2.00
CA ASN A 217 -4.62 20.16 -2.89
C ASN A 217 -4.44 21.47 -2.10
N HIS A 218 -5.30 21.72 -1.11
CA HIS A 218 -5.21 22.88 -0.24
C HIS A 218 -3.93 22.87 0.61
N MET A 219 -3.60 21.73 1.22
CA MET A 219 -2.36 21.59 2.01
C MET A 219 -1.11 21.81 1.14
N ALA A 220 -1.06 21.22 -0.05
CA ALA A 220 0.05 21.40 -0.98
C ALA A 220 0.21 22.87 -1.39
N SER A 221 -0.89 23.54 -1.74
CA SER A 221 -0.90 24.96 -2.10
C SER A 221 -0.50 25.88 -0.93
N ALA A 222 -0.94 25.56 0.30
CA ALA A 222 -0.58 26.31 1.50
C ALA A 222 0.92 26.20 1.82
N LEU A 223 1.50 25.00 1.72
CA LEU A 223 2.93 24.78 1.91
C LEU A 223 3.77 25.52 0.87
N ASP A 224 3.38 25.45 -0.39
CA ASP A 224 4.05 26.15 -1.49
C ASP A 224 3.97 27.68 -1.34
N SER A 225 2.82 28.19 -0.89
CA SER A 225 2.65 29.62 -0.58
C SER A 225 3.50 30.07 0.61
N ALA A 226 3.52 29.30 1.70
CA ALA A 226 4.37 29.59 2.86
C ALA A 226 5.86 29.55 2.51
N ALA A 227 6.27 28.61 1.64
CA ALA A 227 7.63 28.56 1.11
C ALA A 227 7.97 29.80 0.29
N ARG A 228 7.09 30.24 -0.62
CA ARG A 228 7.29 31.49 -1.39
C ARG A 228 7.37 32.72 -0.52
N GLU A 229 6.47 32.86 0.46
CA GLU A 229 6.46 34.00 1.38
C GLU A 229 7.76 34.09 2.17
N ARG A 230 8.25 32.95 2.68
CA ARG A 230 9.54 32.86 3.35
C ARG A 230 10.70 33.30 2.45
N ARG A 231 10.69 32.92 1.16
CA ARG A 231 11.71 33.34 0.18
C ARG A 231 11.70 34.85 -0.06
N LEU A 232 10.52 35.42 -0.28
CA LEU A 232 10.34 36.85 -0.47
C LEU A 232 10.79 37.63 0.77
N MET A 233 10.43 37.15 1.95
CA MET A 233 10.88 37.73 3.23
C MET A 233 12.41 37.71 3.34
N LEU A 234 13.06 36.56 3.14
CA LEU A 234 14.53 36.46 3.22
C LEU A 234 15.23 37.35 2.18
N ALA A 235 14.68 37.46 0.96
CA ALA A 235 15.20 38.35 -0.06
C ALA A 235 15.05 39.84 0.33
N GLY A 236 13.90 40.23 0.90
CA GLY A 236 13.66 41.58 1.41
C GLY A 236 14.60 41.96 2.55
N LEU A 237 14.72 41.11 3.58
CA LEU A 237 15.66 41.33 4.69
C LEU A 237 17.10 41.52 4.21
N SER A 238 17.51 40.78 3.17
CA SER A 238 18.84 40.90 2.58
C SER A 238 19.14 42.30 2.05
N HIS A 239 18.16 42.87 1.35
CA HIS A 239 18.28 44.19 0.74
C HIS A 239 18.21 45.30 1.80
N ASP A 240 17.29 45.16 2.74
CA ASP A 240 17.00 46.16 3.76
C ASP A 240 18.08 46.25 4.83
N LEU A 241 18.85 45.17 5.07
CA LEU A 241 20.02 45.20 5.95
C LEU A 241 21.29 45.72 5.25
N ARG A 242 21.44 45.47 3.94
CA ARG A 242 22.62 45.94 3.19
C ARG A 242 22.66 47.46 3.06
N THR A 243 21.53 48.08 2.78
CA THR A 243 21.41 49.53 2.58
C THR A 243 21.90 50.37 3.78
N PRO A 244 21.46 50.13 5.03
CA PRO A 244 21.95 50.86 6.20
C PRO A 244 23.40 50.52 6.53
N LEU A 245 23.85 49.28 6.35
CA LEU A 245 25.26 48.90 6.58
C LEU A 245 26.20 49.62 5.60
N THR A 246 25.87 49.67 4.30
CA THR A 246 26.64 50.43 3.32
C THR A 246 26.65 51.92 3.63
N ARG A 247 25.53 52.47 4.11
CA ARG A 247 25.46 53.88 4.51
C ARG A 247 26.32 54.17 5.74
N LEU A 248 26.28 53.31 6.76
CA LEU A 248 27.14 53.43 7.95
C LEU A 248 28.62 53.35 7.57
N LYS A 249 28.99 52.42 6.69
CA LYS A 249 30.35 52.30 6.16
C LYS A 249 30.80 53.58 5.46
N LEU A 250 29.99 54.12 4.56
CA LEU A 250 30.28 55.37 3.85
C LEU A 250 30.37 56.57 4.82
N MET A 251 29.49 56.64 5.81
CA MET A 251 29.52 57.71 6.83
C MET A 251 30.83 57.68 7.64
N LEU A 252 31.33 56.50 8.00
CA LEU A 252 32.61 56.35 8.71
C LEU A 252 33.82 56.62 7.80
N GLU A 253 33.77 56.22 6.53
CA GLU A 253 34.83 56.51 5.54
C GLU A 253 34.95 58.01 5.24
N LEU A 254 33.86 58.77 5.38
CA LEU A 254 33.80 60.22 5.16
C LEU A 254 34.06 61.07 6.42
N GLN A 255 34.14 60.45 7.60
CA GLN A 255 34.37 61.14 8.86
C GLN A 255 35.88 61.32 9.10
N ASP A 256 36.32 62.49 9.57
CA ASP A 256 37.73 62.75 9.85
C ASP A 256 38.29 61.68 10.81
N SER A 257 39.33 60.99 10.34
CA SER A 257 39.95 59.79 10.91
C SER A 257 40.11 59.86 12.43
N SER A 258 39.16 59.29 13.16
CA SER A 258 39.34 58.99 14.58
C SER A 258 40.22 57.74 14.71
N PRO A 259 40.95 57.56 15.83
CA PRO A 259 41.75 56.36 16.05
C PRO A 259 40.92 55.06 15.97
N ASP A 260 39.62 55.13 16.29
CA ASP A 260 38.71 53.99 16.38
C ASP A 260 37.97 53.71 15.05
N THR A 261 38.07 54.60 14.05
CA THR A 261 37.41 54.43 12.75
C THR A 261 37.76 53.11 12.04
N PRO A 262 39.02 52.61 12.05
CA PRO A 262 39.37 51.31 11.47
C PRO A 262 38.64 50.14 12.15
N ASP A 263 38.54 50.16 13.48
CA ASP A 263 37.90 49.10 14.26
C ASP A 263 36.38 49.09 14.01
N MET A 264 35.75 50.26 13.96
CA MET A 264 34.32 50.39 13.62
C MET A 264 34.01 49.93 12.19
N LEU A 265 34.91 50.18 11.23
CA LEU A 265 34.78 49.68 9.85
C LEU A 265 34.90 48.15 9.81
N ALA A 266 35.81 47.57 10.60
CA ALA A 266 35.96 46.12 10.74
C ALA A 266 34.68 45.48 11.31
N ASP A 267 34.08 46.08 12.35
CA ASP A 267 32.81 45.62 12.94
C ASP A 267 31.65 45.64 11.92
N ILE A 268 31.52 46.69 11.12
CA ILE A 268 30.48 46.77 10.07
C ILE A 268 30.70 45.72 8.98
N ASP A 269 31.94 45.46 8.59
CA ASP A 269 32.28 44.42 7.62
C ASP A 269 32.00 43.03 8.18
N GLU A 270 32.21 42.81 9.48
CA GLU A 270 31.81 41.59 10.19
C GLU A 270 30.28 41.42 10.20
N LEU A 271 29.52 42.43 10.61
CA LEU A 271 28.06 42.41 10.59
C LEU A 271 27.51 42.12 9.18
N SER A 272 28.08 42.78 8.17
CA SER A 272 27.73 42.55 6.76
C SER A 272 28.01 41.11 6.31
N ARG A 273 29.02 40.45 6.89
CA ARG A 273 29.36 39.06 6.62
C ARG A 273 28.40 38.10 7.33
N ILE A 274 28.09 38.35 8.59
CA ILE A 274 27.12 37.56 9.38
C ILE A 274 25.75 37.58 8.71
N VAL A 275 25.28 38.77 8.31
CA VAL A 275 23.98 38.92 7.62
C VAL A 275 23.96 38.11 6.32
N ARG A 276 25.01 38.20 5.50
CA ARG A 276 25.14 37.40 4.27
C ARG A 276 25.09 35.90 4.56
N GLN A 277 25.86 35.43 5.54
CA GLN A 277 25.87 34.02 5.92
C GLN A 277 24.53 33.54 6.47
N PHE A 278 23.80 34.37 7.22
CA PHE A 278 22.45 34.04 7.69
C PHE A 278 21.45 33.90 6.54
N ILE A 279 21.49 34.82 5.57
CA ILE A 279 20.66 34.77 4.37
C ILE A 279 20.99 33.51 3.55
N ASP A 280 22.28 33.22 3.37
CA ASP A 280 22.72 32.03 2.64
C ASP A 280 22.31 30.73 3.36
N PHE A 281 22.43 30.69 4.69
CA PHE A 281 21.94 29.58 5.52
C PHE A 281 20.43 29.39 5.37
N ALA A 282 19.65 30.48 5.43
CA ALA A 282 18.20 30.44 5.31
C ALA A 282 17.74 30.05 3.89
N ARG A 283 18.51 30.40 2.86
CA ARG A 283 18.29 29.98 1.46
C ARG A 283 18.67 28.53 1.20
N ALA A 284 19.64 27.97 1.93
CA ALA A 284 20.06 26.57 1.80
C ALA A 284 18.98 25.56 2.27
N GLU A 285 17.85 26.01 2.84
CA GLU A 285 16.70 25.13 3.12
C GLU A 285 15.84 24.85 1.88
N GLU A 286 16.04 25.58 0.79
CA GLU A 286 15.21 25.50 -0.41
C GLU A 286 15.77 24.48 -1.39
N SER A 287 14.96 23.47 -1.76
CA SER A 287 15.30 22.52 -2.81
C SER A 287 15.43 23.25 -4.15
N ALA A 288 16.66 23.50 -4.59
CA ALA A 288 16.96 23.99 -5.93
C ALA A 288 16.86 22.86 -6.97
N ARG A 289 16.79 23.24 -8.25
CA ARG A 289 16.89 22.28 -9.35
C ARG A 289 18.27 21.66 -9.34
N LEU A 290 18.31 20.33 -9.30
CA LEU A 290 19.54 19.58 -9.51
C LEU A 290 19.84 19.60 -11.00
N GLU A 291 21.03 20.04 -11.34
CA GLU A 291 21.56 20.07 -12.70
C GLU A 291 22.84 19.22 -12.77
N PRO A 292 23.25 18.74 -13.96
CA PRO A 292 24.55 18.11 -14.11
C PRO A 292 25.66 19.11 -13.77
N VAL A 293 26.48 18.79 -12.77
CA VAL A 293 27.62 19.61 -12.33
C VAL A 293 28.89 18.78 -12.39
N ALA A 294 29.88 19.28 -13.15
CA ALA A 294 31.25 18.78 -13.11
C ALA A 294 31.94 19.31 -11.85
N LEU A 295 32.14 18.44 -10.84
CA LEU A 295 32.63 18.85 -9.53
C LEU A 295 34.04 19.47 -9.61
N ALA A 296 34.87 18.95 -10.50
CA ALA A 296 36.23 19.43 -10.73
C ALA A 296 36.28 20.88 -11.23
N GLU A 297 35.44 21.23 -12.20
CA GLU A 297 35.37 22.60 -12.76
C GLU A 297 34.84 23.60 -11.74
N LEU A 298 33.83 23.20 -10.97
CA LEU A 298 33.30 24.02 -9.88
C LEU A 298 34.38 24.29 -8.83
N ALA A 299 35.08 23.25 -8.37
CA ALA A 299 36.13 23.41 -7.38
C ALA A 299 37.28 24.29 -7.88
N ASP A 300 37.68 24.12 -9.13
CA ASP A 300 38.66 24.97 -9.82
C ASP A 300 38.31 26.45 -9.73
N SER A 301 37.07 26.80 -10.07
CA SER A 301 36.62 28.18 -10.11
C SER A 301 36.71 28.84 -8.72
N VAL A 302 36.36 28.08 -7.67
CA VAL A 302 36.39 28.54 -6.28
C VAL A 302 37.81 28.65 -5.75
N VAL A 303 38.63 27.61 -5.97
CA VAL A 303 40.05 27.58 -5.56
C VAL A 303 40.80 28.72 -6.23
N ALA A 304 40.65 28.92 -7.55
CA ALA A 304 41.30 30.00 -8.28
C ALA A 304 40.89 31.40 -7.75
N ARG A 305 39.61 31.57 -7.36
CA ARG A 305 39.13 32.83 -6.77
C ARG A 305 39.78 33.11 -5.42
N LEU A 306 39.88 32.11 -4.55
CA LEU A 306 40.46 32.28 -3.21
C LEU A 306 41.99 32.36 -3.22
N ALA A 307 42.65 31.65 -4.14
CA ALA A 307 44.09 31.80 -4.37
C ALA A 307 44.45 33.24 -4.75
N ARG A 308 43.66 33.88 -5.63
CA ARG A 308 43.82 35.31 -5.96
C ARG A 308 43.61 36.25 -4.77
N SER A 309 42.89 35.83 -3.74
CA SER A 309 42.68 36.60 -2.51
C SER A 309 43.76 36.38 -1.45
N GLY A 310 44.83 35.64 -1.78
CA GLY A 310 46.00 35.43 -0.92
C GLY A 310 45.99 34.15 -0.09
N LEU A 311 45.05 33.23 -0.31
CA LEU A 311 45.07 31.92 0.32
C LEU A 311 46.02 30.98 -0.44
N ASP A 312 47.00 30.39 0.24
CA ASP A 312 47.84 29.34 -0.35
C ASP A 312 47.06 28.02 -0.38
N VAL A 313 46.38 27.79 -1.51
CA VAL A 313 45.51 26.64 -1.75
C VAL A 313 45.85 25.96 -3.07
N SER A 314 45.88 24.63 -3.06
CA SER A 314 46.08 23.78 -4.24
C SER A 314 44.90 22.84 -4.46
N LEU A 315 44.59 22.53 -5.72
CA LEU A 315 43.61 21.51 -6.09
C LEU A 315 44.32 20.29 -6.68
N VAL A 316 43.99 19.11 -6.16
CA VAL A 316 44.44 17.82 -6.69
C VAL A 316 43.22 17.05 -7.18
N ARG A 317 43.25 16.63 -8.44
CA ARG A 317 42.17 15.86 -9.07
C ARG A 317 42.64 14.42 -9.28
N HIS A 318 42.03 13.49 -8.57
CA HIS A 318 42.18 12.05 -8.82
C HIS A 318 41.08 11.52 -9.74
N ALA A 319 39.94 12.21 -9.79
CA ALA A 319 38.81 11.92 -10.66
C ALA A 319 38.08 13.21 -11.07
N GLU A 320 37.19 13.10 -12.07
CA GLU A 320 36.33 14.19 -12.55
C GLU A 320 34.85 13.76 -12.50
N PRO A 321 34.27 13.63 -11.30
CA PRO A 321 32.90 13.17 -11.15
C PRO A 321 31.89 14.22 -11.61
N GLU A 322 30.89 13.78 -12.37
CA GLU A 322 29.66 14.53 -12.63
C GLU A 322 28.56 14.06 -11.70
N LEU A 323 27.84 15.00 -11.08
CA LEU A 323 26.70 14.70 -10.20
C LEU A 323 25.51 15.62 -10.46
N GLN A 324 24.32 15.17 -10.07
CA GLN A 324 23.09 15.98 -10.08
C GLN A 324 23.04 16.81 -8.80
N ALA A 325 23.36 18.09 -8.90
CA ALA A 325 23.50 18.97 -7.74
C ALA A 325 23.04 20.41 -8.01
N ASP A 326 22.82 21.15 -6.93
CA ASP A 326 22.75 22.61 -6.97
C ASP A 326 24.17 23.18 -6.98
N ALA A 327 24.60 23.68 -8.14
CA ALA A 327 25.92 24.27 -8.33
C ALA A 327 26.21 25.42 -7.35
N LEU A 328 25.22 26.28 -7.07
CA LEU A 328 25.39 27.41 -6.17
C LEU A 328 25.54 26.94 -4.72
N ALA A 329 24.81 25.90 -4.31
CA ALA A 329 24.94 25.31 -2.99
C ALA A 329 26.31 24.65 -2.79
N LEU A 330 26.82 23.92 -3.79
CA LEU A 330 28.16 23.33 -3.74
C LEU A 330 29.27 24.39 -3.72
N GLU A 331 29.12 25.46 -4.50
CA GLU A 331 30.05 26.59 -4.49
C GLU A 331 30.13 27.23 -3.10
N ARG A 332 28.97 27.44 -2.46
CA ARG A 332 28.89 27.95 -1.08
C ARG A 332 29.51 27.00 -0.07
N LEU A 333 29.25 25.71 -0.21
CA LEU A 333 29.82 24.69 0.66
C LEU A 333 31.35 24.73 0.62
N LEU A 334 31.94 24.75 -0.58
CA LEU A 334 33.41 24.76 -0.73
C LEU A 334 34.00 26.09 -0.27
N SER A 335 33.34 27.21 -0.58
CA SER A 335 33.78 28.54 -0.14
C SER A 335 33.78 28.65 1.39
N ASN A 336 32.77 28.11 2.08
CA ASN A 336 32.75 28.10 3.56
C ASN A 336 33.85 27.23 4.17
N LEU A 337 34.15 26.07 3.55
CA LEU A 337 35.26 25.23 4.02
C LEU A 337 36.61 25.91 3.86
N LEU A 338 36.86 26.52 2.70
CA LEU A 338 38.12 27.21 2.45
C LEU A 338 38.26 28.50 3.27
N GLU A 339 37.18 29.23 3.52
CA GLU A 339 37.21 30.37 4.45
C GLU A 339 37.48 29.93 5.90
N ASN A 340 36.95 28.78 6.33
CA ASN A 340 37.28 28.21 7.63
C ASN A 340 38.76 27.80 7.70
N ALA A 341 39.28 27.13 6.67
CA ALA A 341 40.70 26.77 6.57
C ALA A 341 41.61 28.00 6.59
N ARG A 342 41.20 29.11 5.97
CA ARG A 342 41.95 30.39 6.04
C ARG A 342 42.01 30.99 7.44
N ARG A 343 40.95 30.84 8.24
CA ARG A 343 40.82 31.49 9.55
C ARG A 343 41.40 30.68 10.70
N TYR A 344 41.19 29.36 10.66
CA TYR A 344 41.50 28.45 11.76
C TYR A 344 42.56 27.41 11.37
N GLY A 345 42.80 27.22 10.07
CA GLY A 345 43.82 26.34 9.54
C GLY A 345 45.17 27.05 9.37
N ASN A 346 46.18 26.26 9.02
CA ASN A 346 47.46 26.77 8.53
C ASN A 346 47.71 26.33 7.08
N PRO A 347 48.33 27.17 6.24
CA PRO A 347 48.81 26.77 4.93
C PRO A 347 49.87 25.66 5.00
N PRO A 348 50.02 24.85 3.94
CA PRO A 348 49.24 24.88 2.69
C PRO A 348 47.86 24.23 2.85
N VAL A 349 46.83 24.82 2.23
CA VAL A 349 45.49 24.21 2.15
C VAL A 349 45.40 23.38 0.87
N ARG A 350 44.83 22.18 0.96
CA ARG A 350 44.67 21.29 -0.20
C ARG A 350 43.22 20.88 -0.37
N VAL A 351 42.73 20.99 -1.60
CA VAL A 351 41.44 20.42 -2.02
C VAL A 351 41.74 19.18 -2.84
N GLU A 352 41.13 18.05 -2.48
CA GLU A 352 41.26 16.79 -3.21
C GLU A 352 39.89 16.35 -3.71
N ILE A 353 39.83 15.93 -4.98
CA ILE A 353 38.63 15.35 -5.58
C ILE A 353 38.93 13.92 -5.99
N ASP A 354 38.12 12.98 -5.53
CA ASP A 354 38.22 11.56 -5.85
C ASP A 354 36.83 10.97 -6.12
N GLN A 355 36.79 9.74 -6.61
CA GLN A 355 35.56 9.02 -6.91
C GLN A 355 35.70 7.56 -6.51
N ARG A 356 34.87 7.10 -5.56
CA ARG A 356 34.91 5.72 -5.06
C ARG A 356 33.52 5.20 -4.74
N ASN A 357 33.25 3.93 -5.06
CA ASN A 357 32.01 3.22 -4.69
C ASN A 357 30.70 3.94 -5.06
N GLY A 358 30.66 4.63 -6.20
CA GLY A 358 29.46 5.38 -6.63
C GLY A 358 29.26 6.73 -5.93
N MET A 359 30.26 7.19 -5.16
CA MET A 359 30.27 8.49 -4.48
C MET A 359 31.39 9.36 -5.05
N ALA A 360 31.12 10.65 -5.25
CA ALA A 360 32.13 11.69 -5.36
C ALA A 360 32.65 12.04 -3.97
N GLU A 361 33.96 12.16 -3.83
CA GLU A 361 34.62 12.60 -2.61
C GLU A 361 35.24 13.98 -2.86
N LEU A 362 34.86 14.96 -2.03
CA LEU A 362 35.48 16.28 -1.95
C LEU A 362 36.12 16.42 -0.58
N SER A 363 37.45 16.51 -0.51
CA SER A 363 38.19 16.70 0.73
C SER A 363 38.84 18.08 0.76
N VAL A 364 38.77 18.76 1.90
CA VAL A 364 39.54 19.96 2.20
C VAL A 364 40.46 19.65 3.38
N ILE A 365 41.75 19.88 3.20
CA ILE A 365 42.81 19.56 4.16
C ILE A 365 43.53 20.85 4.52
N ASP A 366 43.68 21.12 5.82
CA ASP A 366 44.45 22.24 6.37
C ASP A 366 45.37 21.74 7.50
N HIS A 367 46.30 22.58 7.97
CA HIS A 367 47.24 22.22 9.05
C HIS A 367 46.96 22.97 10.37
N GLY A 368 45.68 23.24 10.65
CA GLY A 368 45.24 23.82 11.91
C GLY A 368 45.15 22.80 13.04
N ALA A 369 44.73 23.27 14.22
CA ALA A 369 44.51 22.41 15.40
C ALA A 369 43.32 21.43 15.22
N GLY A 370 42.55 21.57 14.14
CA GLY A 370 41.38 20.75 13.85
C GLY A 370 40.22 20.97 14.83
N ILE A 371 39.27 20.03 14.83
CA ILE A 371 38.11 20.05 15.74
C ILE A 371 38.14 18.79 16.61
N PRO A 372 38.22 18.94 17.96
CA PRO A 372 38.16 17.82 18.89
C PRO A 372 36.91 16.97 18.68
N ALA A 373 37.03 15.64 18.75
CA ALA A 373 35.93 14.72 18.44
C ALA A 373 34.63 15.01 19.22
N ALA A 374 34.74 15.38 20.50
CA ALA A 374 33.60 15.73 21.35
C ALA A 374 32.84 16.99 20.91
N LEU A 375 33.49 17.86 20.13
CA LEU A 375 32.95 19.14 19.69
C LEU A 375 32.47 19.14 18.24
N ARG A 376 32.70 18.05 17.48
CA ARG A 376 32.36 17.96 16.05
C ARG A 376 30.86 18.08 15.78
N GLU A 377 30.01 17.52 16.64
CA GLU A 377 28.55 17.61 16.47
C GLU A 377 28.03 19.02 16.78
N SER A 378 28.53 19.63 17.86
CA SER A 378 28.27 21.02 18.24
C SER A 378 28.76 22.02 17.18
N ALA A 379 29.92 21.79 16.57
CA ALA A 379 30.45 22.63 15.49
C ALA A 379 29.59 22.66 14.22
N LEU A 380 28.69 21.67 14.04
CA LEU A 380 27.73 21.64 12.93
C LEU A 380 26.40 22.34 13.27
N ALA A 381 26.20 22.75 14.53
CA ALA A 381 25.01 23.45 14.96
C ALA A 381 25.05 24.95 14.57
N PRO A 382 23.93 25.54 14.11
CA PRO A 382 23.90 26.95 13.75
C PRO A 382 24.21 27.86 14.94
N PHE A 383 25.03 28.89 14.73
CA PHE A 383 25.44 29.89 15.72
C PHE A 383 26.29 29.38 16.88
N GLU A 384 26.66 28.09 16.90
CA GLU A 384 27.58 27.58 17.90
C GLU A 384 29.03 27.91 17.54
N ARG A 385 29.75 28.45 18.54
CA ARG A 385 31.19 28.73 18.46
C ARG A 385 31.89 27.86 19.50
N LEU A 386 32.97 27.19 19.09
CA LEU A 386 33.81 26.43 20.00
C LEU A 386 34.41 27.35 21.07
N ALA A 387 34.38 26.93 22.33
CA ALA A 387 34.74 27.76 23.48
C ALA A 387 36.14 28.37 23.42
N GLU A 388 37.08 27.66 22.77
CA GLU A 388 38.49 28.07 22.58
C GLU A 388 38.66 29.25 21.60
N HIS A 389 37.65 29.57 20.79
CA HIS A 389 37.69 30.62 19.76
C HIS A 389 36.75 31.80 20.08
N ARG A 390 36.41 32.02 21.35
CA ARG A 390 35.53 33.12 21.78
C ARG A 390 36.19 34.51 21.78
N GLY A 391 37.47 34.62 21.46
CA GLY A 391 38.22 35.88 21.49
C GLY A 391 39.04 36.22 20.25
N THR A 392 39.02 35.40 19.19
CA THR A 392 39.77 35.62 17.95
C THR A 392 38.81 35.82 16.76
N ASP A 393 39.01 36.93 16.04
CA ASP A 393 38.40 37.40 14.79
C ASP A 393 37.14 36.68 14.26
N GLY A 394 36.00 37.32 14.57
CA GLY A 394 34.75 37.39 13.81
C GLY A 394 34.30 36.26 12.89
N GLY A 395 33.76 35.18 13.47
CA GLY A 395 33.01 34.13 12.78
C GLY A 395 31.57 33.98 13.30
N SER A 396 30.59 33.89 12.41
CA SER A 396 29.16 33.79 12.73
C SER A 396 28.71 32.44 13.34
N GLY A 397 29.57 31.41 13.32
CA GLY A 397 29.18 30.04 13.66
C GLY A 397 28.27 29.37 12.61
N LEU A 398 28.06 29.99 11.44
CA LEU A 398 27.17 29.44 10.41
C LEU A 398 27.88 28.63 9.33
N GLY A 399 29.21 28.77 9.17
CA GLY A 399 29.95 28.17 8.05
C GLY A 399 29.79 26.65 7.96
N LEU A 400 30.13 25.92 9.02
CA LEU A 400 29.98 24.45 9.06
C LEU A 400 28.52 24.00 9.09
N ALA A 401 27.61 24.80 9.66
CA ALA A 401 26.18 24.54 9.60
C ALA A 401 25.64 24.60 8.15
N ILE A 402 26.11 25.56 7.34
CA ILE A 402 25.81 25.64 5.90
C ILE A 402 26.33 24.40 5.17
N VAL A 403 27.58 24.00 5.43
CA VAL A 403 28.17 22.79 4.84
C VAL A 403 27.32 21.56 5.18
N SER A 404 27.00 21.35 6.47
CA SER A 404 26.16 20.24 6.93
C SER A 404 24.81 20.20 6.23
N ARG A 405 24.18 21.37 6.05
CA ARG A 405 22.89 21.54 5.38
C ARG A 405 22.97 21.12 3.91
N VAL A 406 23.94 21.66 3.18
CA VAL A 406 24.13 21.37 1.74
C VAL A 406 24.43 19.88 1.53
N VAL A 407 25.27 19.28 2.38
CA VAL A 407 25.56 17.83 2.31
C VAL A 407 24.29 17.01 2.52
N LYS A 408 23.48 17.32 3.54
CA LYS A 408 22.21 16.62 3.81
C LYS A 408 21.20 16.78 2.67
N GLN A 409 21.11 17.97 2.08
CA GLN A 409 20.24 18.24 0.93
C GLN A 409 20.60 17.37 -0.28
N HIS A 410 21.88 17.08 -0.47
CA HIS A 410 22.38 16.20 -1.54
C HIS A 410 22.48 14.73 -1.13
N HIS A 411 21.87 14.34 0.00
CA HIS A 411 21.93 12.98 0.55
C HIS A 411 23.37 12.46 0.77
N GLY A 412 24.31 13.38 1.01
CA GLY A 412 25.70 13.08 1.23
C GLY A 412 26.03 12.80 2.69
N GLN A 413 27.32 12.58 2.95
CA GLN A 413 27.88 12.42 4.28
C GLN A 413 29.05 13.38 4.49
N LEU A 414 29.16 13.91 5.71
CA LEU A 414 30.26 14.76 6.13
C LEU A 414 31.05 14.01 7.20
N GLN A 415 32.37 13.96 7.02
CA GLN A 415 33.30 13.25 7.89
C GLN A 415 34.48 14.15 8.23
N PHE A 416 35.02 13.95 9.42
CA PHE A 416 36.21 14.62 9.92
C PHE A 416 37.29 13.58 10.19
N ALA A 417 38.50 13.82 9.71
CA ALA A 417 39.64 12.94 9.93
C ALA A 417 40.88 13.78 10.25
N ASP A 418 41.72 13.25 11.13
CA ASP A 418 43.03 13.83 11.43
C ASP A 418 44.07 13.13 10.53
N GLU A 419 44.95 13.89 9.90
CA GLU A 419 45.98 13.39 8.99
C GLU A 419 47.25 12.98 9.74
N ALA A 420 47.99 12.03 9.14
CA ALA A 420 49.23 11.51 9.74
C ALA A 420 50.35 12.56 9.84
N ASP A 421 50.29 13.62 9.02
CA ASP A 421 51.22 14.75 9.01
C ASP A 421 50.81 15.88 9.96
N GLY A 422 49.73 15.70 10.73
CA GLY A 422 49.20 16.71 11.65
C GLY A 422 48.18 17.66 11.02
N GLY A 423 47.74 17.41 9.78
CA GLY A 423 46.64 18.12 9.16
C GLY A 423 45.25 17.69 9.66
N PHE A 424 44.24 18.48 9.31
CA PHE A 424 42.83 18.19 9.53
C PHE A 424 42.10 18.10 8.20
N ARG A 425 41.41 16.99 7.96
CA ARG A 425 40.62 16.72 6.75
C ARG A 425 39.14 16.79 7.04
N ILE A 426 38.44 17.63 6.29
CA ILE A 426 36.98 17.59 6.15
C ILE A 426 36.66 16.90 4.84
N ARG A 427 36.00 15.74 4.92
CA ARG A 427 35.63 14.91 3.77
C ARG A 427 34.11 14.96 3.55
N ILE A 428 33.72 15.25 2.32
CA ILE A 428 32.33 15.26 1.87
C ILE A 428 32.14 14.16 0.83
N LEU A 429 31.16 13.30 1.06
CA LEU A 429 30.78 12.21 0.18
C LEU A 429 29.41 12.52 -0.45
N LEU A 430 29.33 12.61 -1.76
CA LEU A 430 28.09 12.89 -2.51
C LEU A 430 27.77 11.73 -3.47
N PRO A 431 26.51 11.27 -3.57
CA PRO A 431 26.14 10.21 -4.50
C PRO A 431 26.20 10.69 -5.96
N LEU A 432 26.81 9.90 -6.86
CA LEU A 432 26.96 10.22 -8.28
C LEU A 432 25.67 10.02 -9.10
N GLY A 433 24.72 9.27 -8.57
CA GLY A 433 23.42 9.04 -9.20
C GLY A 433 22.30 9.11 -8.18
N GLN A 434 21.07 9.37 -8.64
CA GLN A 434 19.86 9.20 -7.84
C GLN A 434 19.57 7.72 -7.56
N SER A 435 20.53 6.95 -7.05
CA SER A 435 20.25 5.65 -6.45
C SER A 435 19.97 5.89 -4.98
N VAL A 436 18.73 6.31 -4.68
CA VAL A 436 18.16 6.17 -3.34
C VAL A 436 18.35 4.71 -2.92
N PRO A 437 19.09 4.40 -1.84
CA PRO A 437 19.02 3.09 -1.25
C PRO A 437 17.61 2.96 -0.67
N ILE A 438 16.78 2.12 -1.27
CA ILE A 438 15.55 1.68 -0.64
C ILE A 438 16.00 0.77 0.51
N SER A 439 16.15 1.33 1.70
CA SER A 439 16.26 0.54 2.92
C SER A 439 15.01 -0.33 3.04
N ALA A 440 15.22 -1.64 3.13
CA ALA A 440 14.22 -2.70 3.15
C ALA A 440 13.42 -2.74 4.46
#